data_AF-A0A7J2XCT0-F1
#
_entry.id   AF-A0A7J2XCT0-F1
#
_cell.length_a   1.000
_cell.length_b   1.000
_cell.length_c   1.000
_cell.angle_alpha   90.00
_cell.angle_beta   90.00
_cell.angle_gamma   90.00
#
_symmetry.space_group_name_H-M   'P 1'
#
loop_
_entity.id
_entity.type
_entity.pdbx_description
1 polymer ?
#
loop_
_entity_poly.entity_id
_entity_poly.type
_entity_poly.pdbx_seq_one_letter_code
_entity_poly.pdbx_strand_id
1 'polypeptide(L)'
;MRVKIPYGEREIDFDVPDGNLLDVILPREYIAPAKPESIMRNAIMNPIGEDRLSDIAREGDTVAIVVEDETRPCPTPQILELVLNELSRAGVDDSDILIIVGNGMHSVPDFDSIKRIVGERITRNYRIIANDVLNSDYIMVGKTKYGNEVEVLREYVEKDIKIVTGVIGYHYFAGYDGTRRSILPGISSMKTIQFNHRMMFDENARAGELKNNPVHHDMNDAMHLAGCDFAFNVVLNSNRKVVGAWAGNPDSVLDAGSKVVDEMYKIRVEDEADILITSASGYPHDIDLFQTCKAMHMTMQGVRKGGTIILVGECRNGHGSDVYFEWMKRYSSSEEVKKA
;
A
#
# COMPACT_ATOMS: atom_id res chain seq x y z
N MET A 1 28.13 -10.05 19.25
CA MET A 1 27.10 -10.81 18.51
C MET A 1 27.17 -10.47 17.03
N ARG A 2 27.15 -11.49 16.16
CA ARG A 2 27.11 -11.31 14.71
C ARG A 2 25.66 -11.29 14.22
N VAL A 3 25.26 -10.20 13.57
CA VAL A 3 23.93 -10.01 12.98
C VAL A 3 24.08 -9.93 11.47
N LYS A 4 23.16 -10.56 10.74
CA LYS A 4 23.14 -10.49 9.28
C LYS A 4 22.14 -9.43 8.82
N ILE A 5 22.56 -8.62 7.86
CA ILE A 5 21.76 -7.53 7.32
C ILE A 5 21.65 -7.68 5.79
N PRO A 6 20.43 -7.68 5.22
CA PRO A 6 20.24 -7.66 3.77
C PRO A 6 20.90 -6.44 3.10
N TYR A 7 21.57 -6.67 1.96
CA TYR A 7 22.24 -5.67 1.12
C TYR A 7 22.27 -6.16 -0.33
N GLY A 8 21.51 -5.53 -1.22
CA GLY A 8 21.33 -6.02 -2.59
C GLY A 8 20.81 -7.46 -2.59
N GLU A 9 21.42 -8.33 -3.39
CA GLU A 9 21.05 -9.75 -3.47
C GLU A 9 21.77 -10.64 -2.45
N ARG A 10 22.45 -10.05 -1.46
CA ARG A 10 23.23 -10.78 -0.44
C ARG A 10 22.91 -10.29 0.97
N GLU A 11 23.53 -10.95 1.94
CA GLU A 11 23.59 -10.51 3.33
C GLU A 11 25.01 -10.05 3.65
N ILE A 12 25.15 -9.05 4.51
CA ILE A 12 26.43 -8.64 5.10
C ILE A 12 26.43 -8.90 6.61
N ASP A 13 27.59 -9.28 7.15
CA ASP A 13 27.77 -9.49 8.58
C ASP A 13 28.10 -8.17 9.29
N PHE A 14 27.37 -7.88 10.36
CA PHE A 14 27.67 -6.83 11.32
C PHE A 14 28.05 -7.46 12.65
N ASP A 15 29.25 -7.14 13.16
CA ASP A 15 29.69 -7.61 14.47
C ASP A 15 29.51 -6.49 15.50
N VAL A 16 28.55 -6.68 16.41
CA VAL A 16 28.22 -5.72 17.47
C VAL A 16 28.74 -6.29 18.79
N PRO A 17 29.66 -5.61 19.52
CA PRO A 17 30.11 -6.06 20.83
C PRO A 17 28.93 -6.28 21.78
N ASP A 18 28.91 -7.38 22.53
CA ASP A 18 27.75 -7.75 23.36
C ASP A 18 27.38 -6.67 24.38
N GLY A 19 28.36 -5.93 24.91
CA GLY A 19 28.13 -4.80 25.82
C GLY A 19 27.48 -3.57 25.19
N ASN A 20 27.37 -3.54 23.85
CA ASN A 20 26.78 -2.45 23.07
C ASN A 20 25.47 -2.86 22.39
N LEU A 21 25.11 -4.15 22.42
CA LEU A 21 23.89 -4.64 21.80
C LEU A 21 22.72 -4.47 22.77
N LEU A 22 21.82 -3.55 22.45
CA LEU A 22 20.58 -3.38 23.20
C LEU A 22 19.58 -4.49 22.87
N ASP A 23 19.27 -4.68 21.59
CA ASP A 23 18.33 -5.71 21.12
C ASP A 23 18.50 -6.00 19.61
N VAL A 24 17.93 -7.11 19.14
CA VAL A 24 17.77 -7.46 17.72
C VAL A 24 16.27 -7.58 17.42
N ILE A 25 15.72 -6.53 16.81
CA ILE A 25 14.28 -6.44 16.53
C ILE A 25 13.94 -7.16 15.22
N LEU A 26 13.16 -8.23 15.33
CA LEU A 26 12.68 -9.03 14.22
C LEU A 26 11.14 -9.15 14.26
N PRO A 27 10.50 -9.34 13.10
CA PRO A 27 9.06 -9.59 13.04
C PRO A 27 8.67 -10.89 13.73
N ARG A 28 7.45 -10.94 14.27
CA ARG A 28 6.78 -12.14 14.74
C ARG A 28 6.11 -12.83 13.54
N GLU A 29 6.89 -13.58 12.79
CA GLU A 29 6.42 -14.20 11.55
C GLU A 29 5.22 -15.10 11.75
N TYR A 30 4.16 -14.86 10.97
CA TYR A 30 3.04 -15.78 10.86
C TYR A 30 3.33 -16.83 9.80
N ILE A 31 3.09 -18.09 10.19
CA ILE A 31 3.21 -19.21 9.27
C ILE A 31 1.96 -19.22 8.39
N ALA A 32 2.14 -19.05 7.08
CA ALA A 32 1.05 -19.15 6.13
C ALA A 32 0.39 -20.54 6.22
N PRO A 33 -0.95 -20.61 6.10
CA PRO A 33 -1.64 -21.89 6.10
C PRO A 33 -1.16 -22.74 4.93
N ALA A 34 -1.35 -24.06 5.04
CA ALA A 34 -1.01 -24.99 3.96
C ALA A 34 -1.77 -24.71 2.63
N LYS A 35 -2.92 -24.02 2.71
CA LYS A 35 -3.75 -23.63 1.55
C LYS A 35 -4.17 -22.16 1.67
N PRO A 36 -3.32 -21.20 1.30
CA PRO A 36 -3.65 -19.77 1.41
C PRO A 36 -4.92 -19.36 0.65
N GLU A 37 -5.22 -20.05 -0.46
CA GLU A 37 -6.42 -19.86 -1.26
C GLU A 37 -7.70 -20.14 -0.46
N SER A 38 -7.63 -20.98 0.56
CA SER A 38 -8.79 -21.27 1.43
C SER A 38 -9.16 -20.07 2.29
N ILE A 39 -8.17 -19.30 2.79
CA ILE A 39 -8.43 -18.07 3.56
C ILE A 39 -9.04 -17.01 2.65
N MET A 40 -8.50 -16.82 1.46
CA MET A 40 -9.03 -15.88 0.47
C MET A 40 -10.46 -16.23 0.06
N ARG A 41 -10.75 -17.51 -0.21
CA ARG A 41 -12.09 -17.99 -0.52
C ARG A 41 -13.04 -17.80 0.66
N ASN A 42 -12.58 -18.06 1.89
CA ASN A 42 -13.41 -17.85 3.07
C ASN A 42 -13.77 -16.36 3.26
N ALA A 43 -12.80 -15.46 3.02
CA ALA A 43 -12.99 -14.02 3.16
C ALA A 43 -14.08 -13.48 2.23
N ILE A 44 -14.02 -13.81 0.94
CA ILE A 44 -15.01 -13.32 -0.03
C ILE A 44 -16.40 -13.93 0.16
N MET A 45 -16.47 -15.16 0.68
CA MET A 45 -17.74 -15.85 0.96
C MET A 45 -18.38 -15.41 2.29
N ASN A 46 -17.62 -14.78 3.18
CA ASN A 46 -18.08 -14.28 4.47
C ASN A 46 -17.59 -12.83 4.67
N PRO A 47 -18.11 -11.87 3.89
CA PRO A 47 -17.67 -10.49 3.98
C PRO A 47 -17.95 -9.90 5.37
N ILE A 48 -17.10 -8.97 5.79
CA ILE A 48 -17.24 -8.26 7.06
C ILE A 48 -17.88 -6.90 6.84
N GLY A 49 -18.95 -6.63 7.59
CA GLY A 49 -19.65 -5.35 7.55
C GLY A 49 -20.40 -5.06 6.24
N GLU A 50 -20.57 -6.05 5.37
CA GLU A 50 -21.27 -5.93 4.07
C GLU A 50 -21.88 -7.28 3.67
N ASP A 51 -22.87 -7.25 2.78
CA ASP A 51 -23.39 -8.46 2.13
C ASP A 51 -22.39 -9.02 1.10
N ARG A 52 -22.63 -10.24 0.59
CA ARG A 52 -21.75 -10.83 -0.43
C ARG A 52 -21.80 -10.00 -1.70
N LEU A 53 -20.68 -10.00 -2.43
CA LEU A 53 -20.61 -9.33 -3.72
C LEU A 53 -21.70 -9.84 -4.69
N SER A 54 -22.06 -11.14 -4.60
CA SER A 54 -23.15 -11.73 -5.37
C SER A 54 -24.55 -11.23 -5.01
N ASP A 55 -24.70 -10.59 -3.84
CA ASP A 55 -25.97 -10.17 -3.27
C ASP A 55 -26.15 -8.63 -3.40
N ILE A 56 -25.05 -7.87 -3.51
CA ILE A 56 -25.07 -6.41 -3.74
C ILE A 56 -25.06 -6.04 -5.24
N ALA A 57 -24.45 -6.87 -6.09
CA ALA A 57 -24.46 -6.67 -7.55
C ALA A 57 -25.63 -7.41 -8.20
N ARG A 58 -25.98 -7.02 -9.42
CA ARG A 58 -27.01 -7.68 -10.24
C ARG A 58 -26.71 -7.56 -11.74
N GLU A 59 -27.44 -8.34 -12.53
CA GLU A 59 -27.44 -8.24 -13.99
C GLU A 59 -27.70 -6.79 -14.45
N GLY A 60 -26.83 -6.31 -15.36
CA GLY A 60 -26.86 -4.97 -15.91
C GLY A 60 -26.11 -3.89 -15.11
N ASP A 61 -25.60 -4.20 -13.92
CA ASP A 61 -24.72 -3.28 -13.20
C ASP A 61 -23.35 -3.19 -13.90
N THR A 62 -22.80 -1.98 -13.96
CA THR A 62 -21.44 -1.74 -14.42
C THR A 62 -20.46 -1.71 -13.24
N VAL A 63 -19.29 -2.33 -13.40
CA VAL A 63 -18.35 -2.54 -12.28
C VAL A 63 -16.98 -1.93 -12.56
N ALA A 64 -16.39 -1.26 -11.57
CA ALA A 64 -14.96 -0.94 -11.55
C ALA A 64 -14.24 -1.75 -10.46
N ILE A 65 -13.09 -2.33 -10.80
CA ILE A 65 -12.22 -3.06 -9.87
C ILE A 65 -10.83 -2.43 -9.89
N VAL A 66 -10.43 -1.82 -8.78
CA VAL A 66 -9.08 -1.24 -8.63
C VAL A 66 -8.11 -2.29 -8.10
N VAL A 67 -6.99 -2.47 -8.80
CA VAL A 67 -5.90 -3.38 -8.44
C VAL A 67 -4.60 -2.63 -8.22
N GLU A 68 -3.71 -3.17 -7.38
CA GLU A 68 -2.38 -2.60 -7.19
C GLU A 68 -1.49 -2.79 -8.43
N ASP A 69 -0.51 -1.91 -8.58
CA ASP A 69 0.51 -2.01 -9.63
C ASP A 69 1.60 -3.05 -9.29
N GLU A 70 2.57 -3.20 -10.20
CA GLU A 70 3.65 -4.18 -10.05
C GLU A 70 4.64 -3.88 -8.91
N THR A 71 4.57 -2.70 -8.30
CA THR A 71 5.42 -2.36 -7.14
C THR A 71 4.97 -3.07 -5.87
N ARG A 72 3.81 -3.74 -5.92
CA ARG A 72 3.23 -4.46 -4.79
C ARG A 72 3.23 -5.97 -5.04
N PRO A 73 3.57 -6.79 -4.04
CA PRO A 73 3.55 -8.25 -4.16
C PRO A 73 2.14 -8.83 -4.02
N CYS A 74 1.11 -8.13 -4.52
CA CYS A 74 -0.28 -8.55 -4.40
C CYS A 74 -0.55 -9.81 -5.24
N PRO A 75 -1.24 -10.84 -4.71
CA PRO A 75 -1.73 -11.97 -5.49
C PRO A 75 -2.97 -11.56 -6.31
N THR A 76 -2.84 -10.51 -7.12
CA THR A 76 -3.93 -9.89 -7.89
C THR A 76 -4.68 -10.89 -8.77
N PRO A 77 -4.03 -11.82 -9.52
CA PRO A 77 -4.77 -12.79 -10.32
C PRO A 77 -5.71 -13.67 -9.49
N GLN A 78 -5.27 -14.11 -8.31
CA GLN A 78 -6.06 -14.95 -7.40
C GLN A 78 -7.22 -14.16 -6.77
N ILE A 79 -6.99 -12.91 -6.39
CA ILE A 79 -8.05 -12.03 -5.87
C ILE A 79 -9.11 -11.79 -6.97
N LEU A 80 -8.68 -11.38 -8.16
CA LEU A 80 -9.57 -11.10 -9.28
C LEU A 80 -10.39 -12.33 -9.68
N GLU A 81 -9.79 -13.53 -9.72
CA GLU A 81 -10.55 -14.74 -10.01
C GLU A 81 -11.71 -14.95 -9.03
N LEU A 82 -11.50 -14.69 -7.74
CA LEU A 82 -12.55 -14.80 -6.73
C LEU A 82 -13.61 -13.71 -6.88
N VAL A 83 -13.21 -12.46 -7.10
CA VAL A 83 -14.13 -11.31 -7.30
C VAL A 83 -14.99 -11.52 -8.55
N LEU A 84 -14.37 -11.86 -9.69
CA LEU A 84 -15.06 -12.09 -10.95
C LEU A 84 -16.05 -13.26 -10.86
N ASN A 85 -15.74 -14.30 -10.10
CA ASN A 85 -16.67 -15.40 -9.86
C ASN A 85 -17.91 -14.98 -9.07
N GLU A 86 -17.80 -14.08 -8.09
CA GLU A 86 -18.97 -13.54 -7.39
C GLU A 86 -19.82 -12.63 -8.30
N LEU A 87 -19.18 -11.78 -9.12
CA LEU A 87 -19.87 -10.93 -10.09
C LEU A 87 -20.61 -11.76 -11.15
N SER A 88 -19.98 -12.83 -11.64
CA SER A 88 -20.63 -13.77 -12.57
C SER A 88 -21.84 -14.46 -11.94
N ARG A 89 -21.80 -14.79 -10.64
CA ARG A 89 -22.95 -15.34 -9.90
C ARG A 89 -24.09 -14.33 -9.76
N ALA A 90 -23.77 -13.04 -9.69
CA ALA A 90 -24.75 -11.96 -9.69
C ALA A 90 -25.36 -11.70 -11.09
N GLY A 91 -24.80 -12.31 -12.14
CA GLY A 91 -25.24 -12.11 -13.53
C GLY A 91 -24.62 -10.89 -14.21
N VAL A 92 -23.54 -10.31 -13.67
CA VAL A 92 -22.80 -9.21 -14.31
C VAL A 92 -22.07 -9.75 -15.55
N ASP A 93 -22.22 -9.08 -16.69
CA ASP A 93 -21.52 -9.44 -17.92
C ASP A 93 -20.05 -9.00 -17.87
N ASP A 94 -19.15 -9.82 -18.42
CA ASP A 94 -17.72 -9.51 -18.45
C ASP A 94 -17.42 -8.16 -19.15
N SER A 95 -18.26 -7.76 -20.12
CA SER A 95 -18.13 -6.49 -20.84
C SER A 95 -18.50 -5.25 -20.02
N ASP A 96 -19.23 -5.42 -18.92
CA ASP A 96 -19.61 -4.34 -18.00
C ASP A 96 -18.55 -4.10 -16.90
N ILE A 97 -17.54 -4.96 -16.83
CA ILE A 97 -16.45 -4.92 -15.86
C ILE A 97 -15.23 -4.18 -16.41
N LEU A 98 -14.80 -3.15 -15.69
CA LEU A 98 -13.57 -2.41 -15.91
C LEU A 98 -12.57 -2.71 -14.80
N ILE A 99 -11.35 -3.10 -15.16
CA ILE A 99 -10.24 -3.23 -14.21
C ILE A 99 -9.32 -2.03 -14.36
N ILE A 100 -8.95 -1.43 -13.22
CA ILE A 100 -8.14 -0.21 -13.16
C ILE A 100 -6.88 -0.49 -12.35
N VAL A 101 -5.71 -0.33 -12.96
CA VAL A 101 -4.44 -0.37 -12.23
C VAL A 101 -4.25 0.96 -11.49
N GLY A 102 -4.23 0.90 -10.16
CA GLY A 102 -4.10 2.05 -9.27
C GLY A 102 -2.64 2.42 -8.99
N ASN A 103 -1.89 2.85 -10.02
CA ASN A 103 -0.47 3.19 -9.93
C ASN A 103 -0.17 4.59 -9.35
N GLY A 104 -1.19 5.40 -9.02
CA GLY A 104 -1.00 6.75 -8.49
C GLY A 104 -0.08 7.60 -9.39
N MET A 105 1.00 8.15 -8.82
CA MET A 105 2.01 8.93 -9.57
C MET A 105 3.15 8.10 -10.17
N HIS A 106 3.12 6.77 -10.06
CA HIS A 106 4.12 5.93 -10.72
C HIS A 106 3.91 5.95 -12.24
N SER A 107 4.96 5.56 -12.98
CA SER A 107 4.88 5.39 -14.43
C SER A 107 3.71 4.50 -14.82
N VAL A 108 3.03 4.87 -15.92
CA VAL A 108 1.94 4.07 -16.47
C VAL A 108 2.51 2.70 -16.90
N PRO A 109 1.96 1.58 -16.42
CA PRO A 109 2.46 0.25 -16.77
C PRO A 109 2.23 -0.04 -18.25
N ASP A 110 3.23 -0.63 -18.90
CA ASP A 110 3.07 -1.16 -20.25
C ASP A 110 2.22 -2.44 -20.27
N PHE A 111 1.91 -2.93 -21.46
CA PHE A 111 1.06 -4.12 -21.63
C PHE A 111 1.64 -5.37 -20.94
N ASP A 112 2.95 -5.57 -21.01
CA ASP A 112 3.60 -6.72 -20.37
C ASP A 112 3.55 -6.62 -18.84
N SER A 113 3.64 -5.41 -18.30
CA SER A 113 3.49 -5.12 -16.87
C SER A 113 2.05 -5.36 -16.42
N ILE A 114 1.05 -4.88 -17.17
CA ILE A 114 -0.37 -5.17 -16.92
C ILE A 114 -0.61 -6.68 -16.92
N LYS A 115 -0.08 -7.40 -17.91
CA LYS A 115 -0.18 -8.86 -17.99
C LYS A 115 0.45 -9.57 -16.80
N ARG A 116 1.57 -9.08 -16.26
CA ARG A 116 2.17 -9.60 -15.02
C ARG A 116 1.29 -9.32 -13.80
N ILE A 117 0.65 -8.15 -13.73
CA ILE A 117 -0.22 -7.74 -12.63
C ILE A 117 -1.49 -8.60 -12.59
N VAL A 118 -2.26 -8.63 -13.68
CA VAL A 118 -3.60 -9.26 -13.66
C VAL A 118 -3.61 -10.71 -14.17
N GLY A 119 -2.57 -11.13 -14.89
CA GLY A 119 -2.48 -12.44 -15.50
C GLY A 119 -3.11 -12.54 -16.90
N GLU A 120 -2.56 -13.44 -17.72
CA GLU A 120 -2.86 -13.57 -19.15
C GLU A 120 -4.35 -13.76 -19.47
N ARG A 121 -5.05 -14.57 -18.68
CA ARG A 121 -6.48 -14.85 -18.90
C ARG A 121 -7.29 -13.56 -18.76
N ILE A 122 -6.98 -12.75 -17.75
CA ILE A 122 -7.75 -11.53 -17.45
C ILE A 122 -7.46 -10.46 -18.50
N THR A 123 -6.19 -10.27 -18.88
CA THR A 123 -5.80 -9.32 -19.93
C THR A 123 -6.48 -9.58 -21.28
N ARG A 124 -6.84 -10.83 -21.59
CA ARG A 124 -7.51 -11.17 -22.84
C ARG A 124 -9.03 -10.96 -22.85
N ASN A 125 -9.66 -10.96 -21.68
CA ASN A 125 -11.12 -11.06 -21.57
C ASN A 125 -11.77 -9.78 -21.03
N TYR A 126 -11.02 -8.93 -20.32
CA TYR A 126 -11.56 -7.75 -19.65
C TYR A 126 -10.95 -6.46 -20.19
N ARG A 127 -11.71 -5.38 -20.12
CA ARG A 127 -11.18 -4.03 -20.34
C ARG A 127 -10.30 -3.63 -19.16
N ILE A 128 -9.08 -3.22 -19.45
CA ILE A 128 -8.11 -2.79 -18.43
C ILE A 128 -7.58 -1.41 -18.80
N ILE A 129 -7.56 -0.50 -17.83
CA ILE A 129 -6.89 0.80 -17.91
C ILE A 129 -5.93 0.97 -16.74
N ALA A 130 -5.09 1.98 -16.81
CA ALA A 130 -4.22 2.39 -15.70
C ALA A 130 -4.43 3.88 -15.41
N ASN A 131 -4.20 4.29 -14.17
CA ASN A 131 -4.21 5.69 -13.82
C ASN A 131 -3.05 6.42 -14.50
N ASP A 132 -3.37 7.48 -15.25
CA ASP A 132 -2.37 8.37 -15.84
C ASP A 132 -2.63 9.79 -15.35
N VAL A 133 -1.83 10.22 -14.37
CA VAL A 133 -1.96 11.55 -13.74
C VAL A 133 -1.79 12.72 -14.68
N LEU A 134 -1.25 12.50 -15.90
CA LEU A 134 -1.07 13.54 -16.91
C LEU A 134 -2.21 13.54 -17.94
N ASN A 135 -2.77 12.38 -18.27
CA ASN A 135 -3.66 12.22 -19.42
C ASN A 135 -5.07 11.69 -19.10
N SER A 136 -5.30 11.19 -17.90
CA SER A 136 -6.61 10.65 -17.51
C SER A 136 -7.64 11.73 -17.26
N ASP A 137 -8.91 11.38 -17.43
CA ASP A 137 -10.04 12.26 -17.10
C ASP A 137 -10.48 12.06 -15.65
N TYR A 138 -10.45 13.13 -14.88
CA TYR A 138 -10.77 13.14 -13.46
C TYR A 138 -12.01 13.99 -13.21
N ILE A 139 -12.86 13.55 -12.28
CA ILE A 139 -14.00 14.34 -11.82
C ILE A 139 -13.88 14.67 -10.34
N MET A 140 -14.31 15.87 -9.98
CA MET A 140 -14.36 16.30 -8.58
C MET A 140 -15.54 15.62 -7.88
N VAL A 141 -15.24 14.76 -6.91
CA VAL A 141 -16.25 14.01 -6.13
C VAL A 141 -16.59 14.68 -4.80
N GLY A 142 -15.81 15.67 -4.38
CA GLY A 142 -16.10 16.46 -3.19
C GLY A 142 -14.87 17.10 -2.59
N LYS A 143 -14.97 17.45 -1.31
CA LYS A 143 -13.90 18.08 -0.53
C LYS A 143 -13.79 17.42 0.84
N THR A 144 -12.59 16.99 1.21
CA THR A 144 -12.33 16.37 2.53
C THR A 144 -12.41 17.40 3.65
N LYS A 145 -12.46 16.94 4.91
CA LYS A 145 -12.45 17.84 6.08
C LYS A 145 -11.18 18.68 6.20
N TYR A 146 -10.07 18.26 5.59
CA TYR A 146 -8.81 19.01 5.52
C TYR A 146 -8.76 20.01 4.37
N GLY A 147 -9.79 20.00 3.52
CA GLY A 147 -9.91 20.91 2.39
C GLY A 147 -9.29 20.40 1.10
N ASN A 148 -8.95 19.12 1.01
CA ASN A 148 -8.50 18.50 -0.23
C ASN A 148 -9.66 18.42 -1.22
N GLU A 149 -9.51 19.04 -2.39
CA GLU A 149 -10.46 18.87 -3.50
C GLU A 149 -10.19 17.53 -4.16
N VAL A 150 -11.11 16.58 -3.96
CA VAL A 150 -10.91 15.20 -4.34
C VAL A 150 -11.35 15.00 -5.77
N GLU A 151 -10.39 14.69 -6.63
CA GLU A 151 -10.55 14.40 -8.06
C GLU A 151 -10.14 12.94 -8.30
N VAL A 152 -11.07 12.12 -8.79
CA VAL A 152 -10.89 10.67 -9.01
C VAL A 152 -11.24 10.32 -10.45
N LEU A 153 -10.64 9.26 -10.99
CA LEU A 153 -10.89 8.78 -12.35
C LEU A 153 -12.40 8.70 -12.64
N ARG A 154 -12.83 9.38 -13.70
CA ARG A 154 -14.24 9.39 -14.14
C ARG A 154 -14.78 7.97 -14.30
N GLU A 155 -14.02 7.12 -14.98
CA GLU A 155 -14.42 5.74 -15.29
C GLU A 155 -14.59 4.83 -14.08
N TYR A 156 -14.05 5.22 -12.92
CA TYR A 156 -14.34 4.55 -11.64
C TYR A 156 -15.64 5.09 -11.04
N VAL A 157 -15.75 6.42 -10.93
CA VAL A 157 -16.86 7.07 -10.20
C VAL A 157 -18.21 6.81 -10.85
N GLU A 158 -18.26 6.74 -12.19
CA GLU A 158 -19.48 6.52 -12.98
C GLU A 158 -20.00 5.06 -12.95
N LYS A 159 -19.29 4.13 -12.29
CA LYS A 159 -19.72 2.73 -12.16
C LYS A 159 -20.71 2.53 -11.02
N ASP A 160 -21.63 1.59 -11.23
CA ASP A 160 -22.66 1.23 -10.27
C ASP A 160 -22.07 0.52 -9.05
N ILE A 161 -21.13 -0.40 -9.28
CA ILE A 161 -20.41 -1.14 -8.23
C ILE A 161 -18.91 -0.84 -8.31
N LYS A 162 -18.34 -0.42 -7.19
CA LYS A 162 -16.95 -0.01 -7.06
C LYS A 162 -16.20 -0.85 -6.06
N ILE A 163 -15.17 -1.54 -6.55
CA ILE A 163 -14.41 -2.53 -5.80
C ILE A 163 -12.94 -2.11 -5.71
N VAL A 164 -12.35 -2.22 -4.53
CA VAL A 164 -10.91 -2.04 -4.33
C VAL A 164 -10.25 -3.32 -3.85
N THR A 165 -9.05 -3.59 -4.35
CA THR A 165 -8.25 -4.76 -3.94
C THR A 165 -6.82 -4.36 -3.61
N GLY A 166 -6.06 -5.24 -2.95
CA GLY A 166 -4.64 -5.00 -2.69
C GLY A 166 -4.12 -5.65 -1.41
N VAL A 167 -2.93 -5.22 -0.99
CA VAL A 167 -2.28 -5.68 0.24
C VAL A 167 -2.45 -4.66 1.38
N ILE A 168 -2.76 -5.14 2.58
CA ILE A 168 -2.62 -4.37 3.81
C ILE A 168 -1.25 -4.69 4.42
N GLY A 169 -0.46 -3.65 4.62
CA GLY A 169 0.87 -3.68 5.24
C GLY A 169 1.16 -2.32 5.88
N TYR A 170 2.33 -2.12 6.48
CA TYR A 170 2.67 -0.78 6.97
C TYR A 170 3.00 0.18 5.82
N HIS A 171 2.58 1.44 5.99
CA HIS A 171 3.01 2.55 5.14
C HIS A 171 3.65 3.64 6.00
N TYR A 172 4.83 4.09 5.59
CA TYR A 172 5.75 4.87 6.44
C TYR A 172 5.17 6.20 6.96
N PHE A 173 4.23 6.82 6.23
CA PHE A 173 3.50 8.00 6.73
C PHE A 173 1.97 7.86 6.77
N ALA A 174 1.40 6.82 6.14
CA ALA A 174 -0.06 6.70 6.00
C ALA A 174 -0.67 5.71 7.02
N GLY A 175 0.14 5.29 8.00
CA GLY A 175 -0.18 4.17 8.89
C GLY A 175 0.01 2.83 8.19
N TYR A 176 -0.90 2.53 7.27
CA TYR A 176 -1.00 1.24 6.58
C TYR A 176 -1.24 1.41 5.06
N ASP A 177 -1.06 0.35 4.29
CA ASP A 177 -1.51 0.22 2.91
C ASP A 177 -2.94 -0.38 2.84
N GLY A 178 -3.48 -0.59 1.64
CA GLY A 178 -4.79 -1.18 1.41
C GLY A 178 -5.96 -0.20 1.37
N THR A 179 -7.13 -0.73 1.01
CA THR A 179 -8.44 -0.06 0.98
C THR A 179 -8.39 1.36 0.40
N ARG A 180 -8.51 2.39 1.22
CA ARG A 180 -8.49 3.82 0.86
C ARG A 180 -7.31 4.26 -0.01
N ARG A 181 -6.15 3.59 0.09
CA ARG A 181 -4.99 3.92 -0.75
C ARG A 181 -5.18 3.56 -2.22
N SER A 182 -6.08 2.61 -2.52
CA SER A 182 -6.46 2.27 -3.90
C SER A 182 -7.17 3.46 -4.57
N ILE A 183 -7.84 4.32 -3.80
CA ILE A 183 -8.45 5.57 -4.31
C ILE A 183 -7.43 6.71 -4.29
N LEU A 184 -6.96 7.08 -3.10
CA LEU A 184 -5.99 8.15 -2.89
C LEU A 184 -4.71 7.56 -2.27
N PRO A 185 -3.62 7.37 -3.04
CA PRO A 185 -3.37 7.98 -4.34
C PRO A 185 -3.75 7.16 -5.59
N GLY A 186 -4.15 5.89 -5.45
CA GLY A 186 -4.13 4.92 -6.56
C GLY A 186 -4.77 5.39 -7.87
N ILE A 187 -5.92 6.04 -7.82
CA ILE A 187 -6.68 6.51 -8.99
C ILE A 187 -7.13 7.98 -8.87
N SER A 188 -6.37 8.78 -8.12
CA SER A 188 -6.65 10.20 -7.89
C SER A 188 -5.80 11.10 -8.81
N SER A 189 -6.25 12.34 -9.02
CA SER A 189 -5.49 13.32 -9.79
C SER A 189 -4.20 13.73 -9.07
N MET A 190 -3.21 14.22 -9.82
CA MET A 190 -1.94 14.71 -9.24
C MET A 190 -2.17 15.77 -8.16
N LYS A 191 -3.14 16.66 -8.35
CA LYS A 191 -3.46 17.75 -7.41
C LYS A 191 -3.97 17.18 -6.09
N THR A 192 -4.92 16.24 -6.13
CA THR A 192 -5.46 15.57 -4.94
C THR A 192 -4.37 14.79 -4.20
N ILE A 193 -3.49 14.10 -4.95
CA ILE A 193 -2.37 13.35 -4.39
C ILE A 193 -1.38 14.28 -3.68
N GLN A 194 -0.96 15.35 -4.35
CA GLN A 194 0.00 16.31 -3.78
C GLN A 194 -0.54 17.01 -2.55
N PHE A 195 -1.84 17.38 -2.53
CA PHE A 195 -2.45 17.95 -1.34
C PHE A 195 -2.32 17.01 -0.14
N ASN A 196 -2.70 15.74 -0.34
CA ASN A 196 -2.61 14.70 0.69
C ASN A 196 -1.17 14.50 1.19
N HIS A 197 -0.21 14.40 0.27
CA HIS A 197 1.18 14.11 0.62
C HIS A 197 1.87 15.25 1.38
N ARG A 198 1.40 16.50 1.28
CA ARG A 198 1.92 17.61 2.12
C ARG A 198 1.72 17.37 3.61
N MET A 199 0.70 16.59 3.99
CA MET A 199 0.43 16.24 5.40
C MET A 199 1.41 15.19 5.95
N MET A 200 2.32 14.63 5.12
CA MET A 200 3.32 13.67 5.59
C MET A 200 4.31 14.24 6.62
N PHE A 201 4.38 15.57 6.76
CA PHE A 201 5.22 16.25 7.74
C PHE A 201 4.54 16.43 9.11
N ASP A 202 3.31 15.95 9.29
CA ASP A 202 2.64 15.88 10.59
C ASP A 202 3.29 14.81 11.47
N GLU A 203 3.39 15.05 12.77
CA GLU A 203 4.00 14.09 13.71
C GLU A 203 3.22 12.77 13.83
N ASN A 204 1.92 12.79 13.52
CA ASN A 204 1.06 11.60 13.50
C ASN A 204 1.07 10.89 12.15
N ALA A 205 1.69 11.46 11.11
CA ALA A 205 1.84 10.84 9.79
C ALA A 205 2.99 9.82 9.82
N ARG A 206 2.75 8.68 10.48
CA ARG A 206 3.75 7.62 10.71
C ARG A 206 3.16 6.23 10.51
N ALA A 207 4.04 5.24 10.37
CA ALA A 207 3.66 3.82 10.31
C ALA A 207 2.89 3.39 11.57
N GLY A 208 1.86 2.58 11.39
CA GLY A 208 1.08 2.01 12.50
C GLY A 208 0.18 2.98 13.26
N GLU A 209 -0.02 4.21 12.75
CA GLU A 209 -0.91 5.23 13.31
C GLU A 209 -2.04 5.53 12.31
N LEU A 210 -3.28 5.24 12.69
CA LEU A 210 -4.49 5.63 11.94
C LEU A 210 -5.30 6.66 12.71
N LYS A 211 -5.43 6.51 14.03
CA LYS A 211 -6.37 7.27 14.86
C LYS A 211 -6.17 8.78 14.73
N ASN A 212 -4.93 9.25 14.79
CA ASN A 212 -4.60 10.67 14.72
C ASN A 212 -3.92 11.07 13.40
N ASN A 213 -3.80 10.15 12.44
CA ASN A 213 -3.02 10.38 11.22
C ASN A 213 -3.83 11.19 10.18
N PRO A 214 -3.48 12.46 9.91
CA PRO A 214 -4.26 13.29 8.99
C PRO A 214 -4.20 12.79 7.55
N VAL A 215 -3.08 12.17 7.15
CA VAL A 215 -2.93 11.58 5.81
C VAL A 215 -3.95 10.46 5.61
N HIS A 216 -4.07 9.57 6.61
CA HIS A 216 -5.06 8.50 6.57
C HIS A 216 -6.49 9.04 6.52
N HIS A 217 -6.82 10.00 7.39
CA HIS A 217 -8.17 10.57 7.44
C HIS A 217 -8.58 11.21 6.12
N ASP A 218 -7.67 11.94 5.48
CA ASP A 218 -7.91 12.54 4.16
C ASP A 218 -8.08 11.48 3.05
N MET A 219 -7.30 10.39 3.09
CA MET A 219 -7.51 9.23 2.20
C MET A 219 -8.86 8.57 2.43
N ASN A 220 -9.28 8.43 3.69
CA ASN A 220 -10.55 7.79 4.04
C ASN A 220 -11.73 8.64 3.57
N ASP A 221 -11.70 9.95 3.83
CA ASP A 221 -12.69 10.90 3.32
C ASP A 221 -12.77 10.81 1.79
N ALA A 222 -11.64 10.77 1.08
CA ALA A 222 -11.60 10.66 -0.37
C ALA A 222 -12.23 9.36 -0.90
N MET A 223 -11.96 8.21 -0.26
CA MET A 223 -12.59 6.93 -0.61
C MET A 223 -14.11 6.97 -0.42
N HIS A 224 -14.58 7.54 0.69
CA HIS A 224 -16.02 7.65 0.98
C HIS A 224 -16.72 8.64 0.03
N LEU A 225 -16.07 9.74 -0.36
CA LEU A 225 -16.58 10.68 -1.36
C LEU A 225 -16.67 10.05 -2.76
N ALA A 226 -15.68 9.23 -3.15
CA ALA A 226 -15.68 8.53 -4.43
C ALA A 226 -16.68 7.36 -4.48
N GLY A 227 -17.04 6.84 -3.31
CA GLY A 227 -17.78 5.58 -3.15
C GLY A 227 -16.85 4.37 -3.28
N CYS A 228 -17.06 3.37 -2.43
CA CYS A 228 -16.36 2.09 -2.44
C CYS A 228 -17.27 1.05 -1.79
N ASP A 229 -17.91 0.22 -2.60
CA ASP A 229 -18.96 -0.70 -2.16
C ASP A 229 -18.38 -2.00 -1.60
N PHE A 230 -17.20 -2.40 -2.07
CA PHE A 230 -16.58 -3.64 -1.64
C PHE A 230 -15.05 -3.56 -1.67
N ALA A 231 -14.38 -4.01 -0.61
CA ALA A 231 -12.95 -4.20 -0.58
C ALA A 231 -12.61 -5.69 -0.52
N PHE A 232 -11.49 -6.09 -1.12
CA PHE A 232 -10.89 -7.39 -0.89
C PHE A 232 -9.36 -7.25 -0.77
N ASN A 233 -8.88 -7.29 0.46
CA ASN A 233 -7.45 -7.14 0.75
C ASN A 233 -6.87 -8.37 1.47
N VAL A 234 -5.58 -8.59 1.24
CA VAL A 234 -4.80 -9.64 1.90
C VAL A 234 -3.69 -9.05 2.74
N VAL A 235 -3.22 -9.80 3.73
CA VAL A 235 -2.00 -9.53 4.47
C VAL A 235 -0.98 -10.60 4.12
N LEU A 236 0.26 -10.18 3.86
CA LEU A 236 1.37 -11.05 3.51
C LEU A 236 2.39 -11.08 4.64
N ASN A 237 3.04 -12.23 4.84
CA ASN A 237 4.25 -12.32 5.67
C ASN A 237 5.51 -11.94 4.87
N SER A 238 6.69 -12.00 5.52
CA SER A 238 7.95 -11.57 4.90
C SER A 238 8.38 -12.46 3.73
N ASN A 239 7.80 -13.66 3.60
CA ASN A 239 7.98 -14.57 2.47
C ASN A 239 6.95 -14.34 1.34
N ARG A 240 6.21 -13.24 1.37
CA ARG A 240 5.15 -12.88 0.41
C ARG A 240 4.05 -13.94 0.33
N LYS A 241 3.78 -14.64 1.43
CA LYS A 241 2.69 -15.62 1.53
C LYS A 241 1.50 -14.98 2.23
N VAL A 242 0.30 -15.23 1.71
CA VAL A 242 -0.95 -14.77 2.32
C VAL A 242 -1.13 -15.44 3.68
N VAL A 243 -1.20 -14.63 4.73
CA VAL A 243 -1.45 -15.06 6.11
C VAL A 243 -2.81 -14.62 6.63
N GLY A 244 -3.46 -13.68 5.95
CA GLY A 244 -4.80 -13.21 6.26
C GLY A 244 -5.46 -12.62 5.03
N ALA A 245 -6.79 -12.66 4.99
CA ALA A 245 -7.59 -12.08 3.93
C ALA A 245 -8.95 -11.64 4.47
N TRP A 246 -9.44 -10.50 4.01
CA TRP A 246 -10.74 -9.94 4.41
C TRP A 246 -11.40 -9.29 3.20
N ALA A 247 -12.71 -9.43 3.12
CA ALA A 247 -13.53 -8.81 2.09
C ALA A 247 -14.78 -8.18 2.71
N GLY A 248 -15.42 -7.23 2.02
CA GLY A 248 -16.61 -6.53 2.50
C GLY A 248 -16.39 -5.03 2.65
N ASN A 249 -16.91 -4.44 3.72
CA ASN A 249 -16.83 -3.00 3.97
C ASN A 249 -15.36 -2.54 4.08
N PRO A 250 -14.94 -1.49 3.35
CA PRO A 250 -13.54 -1.09 3.27
C PRO A 250 -12.93 -0.64 4.61
N ASP A 251 -13.67 0.03 5.48
CA ASP A 251 -13.16 0.42 6.80
C ASP A 251 -12.93 -0.81 7.70
N SER A 252 -13.89 -1.74 7.68
CA SER A 252 -13.82 -3.00 8.44
C SER A 252 -12.67 -3.89 7.96
N VAL A 253 -12.45 -3.97 6.64
CA VAL A 253 -11.33 -4.70 6.02
C VAL A 253 -9.98 -4.12 6.46
N LEU A 254 -9.84 -2.79 6.49
CA LEU A 254 -8.61 -2.15 6.97
C LEU A 254 -8.37 -2.41 8.46
N ASP A 255 -9.40 -2.25 9.29
CA ASP A 255 -9.28 -2.48 10.74
C ASP A 255 -8.86 -3.93 11.03
N ALA A 256 -9.47 -4.91 10.38
CA ALA A 256 -9.12 -6.31 10.57
C ALA A 256 -7.70 -6.64 10.08
N GLY A 257 -7.33 -6.19 8.87
CA GLY A 257 -6.00 -6.43 8.33
C GLY A 257 -4.88 -5.73 9.10
N SER A 258 -5.10 -4.49 9.54
CA SER A 258 -4.12 -3.71 10.30
C SER A 258 -3.77 -4.36 11.64
N LYS A 259 -4.73 -5.01 12.32
CA LYS A 259 -4.49 -5.78 13.55
C LYS A 259 -3.51 -6.93 13.31
N VAL A 260 -3.68 -7.68 12.22
CA VAL A 260 -2.77 -8.79 11.88
C VAL A 260 -1.38 -8.28 11.46
N VAL A 261 -1.31 -7.13 10.78
CA VAL A 261 -0.02 -6.46 10.54
C VAL A 261 0.64 -6.06 11.86
N ASP A 262 -0.11 -5.50 12.81
CA ASP A 262 0.42 -5.11 14.13
C ASP A 262 0.93 -6.31 14.92
N GLU A 263 0.20 -7.42 14.94
CA GLU A 263 0.62 -8.63 15.65
C GLU A 263 1.96 -9.19 15.14
N MET A 264 2.21 -9.07 13.83
CA MET A 264 3.46 -9.53 13.21
C MET A 264 4.59 -8.49 13.34
N TYR A 265 4.31 -7.22 13.09
CA TYR A 265 5.34 -6.23 12.79
C TYR A 265 5.46 -5.10 13.82
N LYS A 266 4.52 -4.97 14.77
CA LYS A 266 4.60 -3.98 15.85
C LYS A 266 5.36 -4.55 17.04
N ILE A 267 6.66 -4.27 17.08
CA ILE A 267 7.52 -4.70 18.18
C ILE A 267 7.66 -3.58 19.20
N ARG A 268 7.35 -3.90 20.46
CA ARG A 268 7.63 -3.02 21.59
C ARG A 268 9.11 -3.09 21.91
N VAL A 269 9.76 -1.94 21.93
CA VAL A 269 11.11 -1.74 22.45
C VAL A 269 11.01 -1.09 23.83
N GLU A 270 11.78 -1.57 24.81
CA GLU A 270 11.72 -1.03 26.17
C GLU A 270 12.51 0.28 26.30
N ASP A 271 13.64 0.39 25.62
CA ASP A 271 14.53 1.56 25.64
C ASP A 271 14.82 2.05 24.22
N GLU A 272 14.92 3.38 24.05
CA GLU A 272 15.42 3.98 22.81
C GLU A 272 16.94 3.77 22.70
N ALA A 273 17.40 3.33 21.53
CA ALA A 273 18.83 3.12 21.30
C ALA A 273 19.58 4.44 21.01
N ASP A 274 20.87 4.51 21.37
CA ASP A 274 21.79 5.55 20.90
C ASP A 274 22.07 5.44 19.39
N ILE A 275 22.17 4.19 18.90
CA ILE A 275 22.48 3.84 17.52
C ILE A 275 21.49 2.77 17.07
N LEU A 276 20.80 3.03 15.96
CA LEU A 276 19.92 2.07 15.29
C LEU A 276 20.56 1.65 13.96
N ILE A 277 20.67 0.35 13.71
CA ILE A 277 21.09 -0.20 12.41
C ILE A 277 19.86 -0.81 11.75
N THR A 278 19.56 -0.41 10.52
CA THR A 278 18.41 -0.91 9.76
C THR A 278 18.73 -1.06 8.28
N SER A 279 18.00 -1.91 7.57
CA SER A 279 18.10 -2.05 6.11
C SER A 279 16.74 -2.12 5.44
N ALA A 280 16.72 -1.81 4.15
CA ALA A 280 15.53 -1.94 3.31
C ALA A 280 15.37 -3.35 2.73
N SER A 281 15.66 -4.40 3.51
CA SER A 281 15.44 -5.81 3.12
C SER A 281 16.13 -6.29 1.84
N GLY A 282 17.17 -5.60 1.35
CA GLY A 282 17.90 -5.96 0.14
C GLY A 282 17.10 -5.77 -1.15
N TYR A 283 17.59 -6.32 -2.26
CA TYR A 283 17.00 -6.14 -3.57
C TYR A 283 15.65 -6.87 -3.67
N PRO A 284 14.61 -6.27 -4.29
CA PRO A 284 14.61 -4.98 -4.99
C PRO A 284 14.24 -3.77 -4.13
N HIS A 285 14.12 -3.93 -2.81
CA HIS A 285 13.64 -2.88 -1.91
C HIS A 285 14.72 -1.82 -1.58
N ASP A 286 16.00 -2.15 -1.71
CA ASP A 286 17.14 -1.23 -1.59
C ASP A 286 17.74 -0.79 -2.94
N ILE A 287 16.94 -0.83 -4.01
CA ILE A 287 17.38 -0.53 -5.38
C ILE A 287 17.95 0.89 -5.54
N ASP A 288 17.47 1.86 -4.77
CA ASP A 288 17.92 3.24 -4.75
C ASP A 288 17.79 3.87 -3.35
N LEU A 289 18.38 5.05 -3.16
CA LEU A 289 18.34 5.77 -1.87
C LEU A 289 16.92 6.13 -1.44
N PHE A 290 16.06 6.53 -2.37
CA PHE A 290 14.69 6.96 -2.07
C PHE A 290 13.87 5.82 -1.46
N GLN A 291 13.94 4.62 -2.04
CA GLN A 291 13.31 3.42 -1.49
C GLN A 291 13.96 3.02 -0.17
N THR A 292 15.29 3.07 -0.09
CA THR A 292 16.03 2.67 1.11
C THR A 292 15.63 3.52 2.33
N CYS A 293 15.37 4.82 2.15
CA CYS A 293 14.90 5.72 3.21
C CYS A 293 13.57 5.26 3.86
N LYS A 294 12.75 4.45 3.19
CA LYS A 294 11.51 3.92 3.80
C LYS A 294 11.81 3.05 5.03
N ALA A 295 12.89 2.27 5.01
CA ALA A 295 13.28 1.45 6.15
C ALA A 295 13.65 2.29 7.38
N MET A 296 14.32 3.43 7.16
CA MET A 296 14.59 4.40 8.21
C MET A 296 13.28 4.94 8.81
N HIS A 297 12.33 5.36 7.98
CA HIS A 297 11.05 5.89 8.49
C HIS A 297 10.23 4.85 9.28
N MET A 298 10.32 3.57 8.92
CA MET A 298 9.64 2.50 9.65
C MET A 298 10.26 2.23 11.04
N THR A 299 11.54 2.53 11.22
CA THR A 299 12.32 2.08 12.40
C THR A 299 12.80 3.22 13.29
N MET A 300 12.77 4.47 12.82
CA MET A 300 13.30 5.64 13.52
C MET A 300 12.69 5.91 14.90
N GLN A 301 11.54 5.30 15.23
CA GLN A 301 10.95 5.39 16.56
C GLN A 301 11.75 4.63 17.64
N GLY A 302 12.66 3.73 17.23
CA GLY A 302 13.54 2.98 18.14
C GLY A 302 14.84 3.70 18.50
N VAL A 303 15.08 4.92 18.02
CA VAL A 303 16.29 5.69 18.28
C VAL A 303 15.96 6.96 19.04
N ARG A 304 16.78 7.31 20.05
CA ARG A 304 16.54 8.50 20.84
C ARG A 304 16.75 9.77 20.04
N LYS A 305 16.17 10.88 20.49
CA LYS A 305 16.45 12.20 19.91
C LYS A 305 17.96 12.50 19.93
N GLY A 306 18.50 12.85 18.77
CA GLY A 306 19.93 13.10 18.56
C GLY A 306 20.80 11.84 18.49
N GLY A 307 20.20 10.64 18.47
CA GLY A 307 20.90 9.39 18.17
C GLY A 307 21.23 9.24 16.69
N THR A 308 21.92 8.15 16.35
CA THR A 308 22.40 7.87 14.99
C THR A 308 21.65 6.71 14.36
N ILE A 309 21.24 6.86 13.09
CA ILE A 309 20.72 5.75 12.29
C ILE A 309 21.77 5.37 11.25
N ILE A 310 22.18 4.11 11.26
CA ILE A 310 22.99 3.49 10.21
C ILE A 310 22.02 2.77 9.27
N LEU A 311 21.71 3.44 8.16
CA LEU A 311 20.87 2.90 7.10
C LEU A 311 21.72 2.11 6.10
N VAL A 312 21.40 0.83 5.93
CA VAL A 312 22.11 -0.08 5.04
C VAL A 312 21.27 -0.35 3.79
N GLY A 313 21.83 -0.07 2.62
CA GLY A 313 21.22 -0.40 1.32
C GLY A 313 22.22 -0.27 0.18
N GLU A 314 22.12 -1.13 -0.82
CA GLU A 314 23.03 -1.15 -1.96
C GLU A 314 22.86 0.08 -2.87
N CYS A 315 21.62 0.55 -3.04
CA CYS A 315 21.27 1.71 -3.85
C CYS A 315 21.88 1.65 -5.27
N ARG A 316 21.82 0.48 -5.93
CA ARG A 316 22.47 0.25 -7.24
C ARG A 316 22.04 1.22 -8.34
N ASN A 317 20.84 1.80 -8.23
CA ASN A 317 20.29 2.81 -9.14
C ASN A 317 20.50 4.26 -8.64
N GLY A 318 21.40 4.48 -7.69
CA GLY A 318 21.73 5.81 -7.16
C GLY A 318 20.61 6.39 -6.29
N HIS A 319 20.22 7.64 -6.55
CA HIS A 319 19.29 8.38 -5.69
C HIS A 319 17.80 8.10 -5.98
N GLY A 320 17.46 7.44 -7.09
CA GLY A 320 16.08 7.03 -7.43
C GLY A 320 15.15 8.13 -7.94
N SER A 321 15.40 9.39 -7.60
CA SER A 321 14.62 10.54 -8.11
C SER A 321 15.48 11.79 -8.23
N ASP A 322 15.52 12.39 -9.43
CA ASP A 322 16.23 13.65 -9.67
C ASP A 322 15.63 14.78 -8.83
N VAL A 323 14.30 14.83 -8.73
CA VAL A 323 13.60 15.82 -7.89
C VAL A 323 14.02 15.66 -6.44
N TYR A 324 14.03 14.43 -5.90
CA TYR A 324 14.50 14.19 -4.54
C TYR A 324 15.95 14.65 -4.34
N PHE A 325 16.84 14.31 -5.26
CA PHE A 325 18.25 14.69 -5.19
C PHE A 325 18.46 16.22 -5.22
N GLU A 326 17.77 16.91 -6.12
CA GLU A 326 17.85 18.37 -6.23
C GLU A 326 17.30 19.05 -4.97
N TRP A 327 16.22 18.55 -4.38
CA TRP A 327 15.71 19.06 -3.11
C TRP A 327 16.71 18.86 -1.96
N MET A 328 17.32 17.67 -1.86
CA MET A 328 18.33 17.37 -0.84
C MET A 328 19.60 18.21 -0.99
N LYS A 329 19.94 18.67 -2.20
CA LYS A 329 21.06 19.58 -2.44
C LYS A 329 20.71 21.04 -2.19
N ARG A 330 19.46 21.42 -2.46
CA ARG A 330 18.99 22.79 -2.36
C ARG A 330 18.81 23.25 -0.92
N TYR A 331 18.37 22.36 -0.04
CA TYR A 331 18.03 22.68 1.34
C TYR A 331 19.01 22.04 2.31
N SER A 332 19.43 22.79 3.32
CA SER A 332 20.44 22.33 4.30
C SER A 332 19.82 21.63 5.52
N SER A 333 18.50 21.66 5.66
CA SER A 333 17.78 21.02 6.76
C SER A 333 16.37 20.57 6.37
N SER A 334 15.81 19.61 7.10
CA SER A 334 14.42 19.17 6.95
C SER A 334 13.41 20.30 7.21
N GLU A 335 13.75 21.25 8.09
CA GLU A 335 12.92 22.43 8.37
C GLU A 335 12.82 23.39 7.18
N GLU A 336 13.90 23.51 6.39
CA GLU A 336 13.86 24.29 5.15
C GLU A 336 13.03 23.58 4.08
N VAL A 337 13.18 22.26 3.94
CA VAL A 337 12.36 21.43 3.03
C VAL A 337 10.87 21.58 3.35
N LYS A 338 10.49 21.52 4.63
CA LYS A 338 9.09 21.61 5.07
C LYS A 338 8.45 22.98 4.80
N LYS A 339 9.24 24.05 4.69
CA LYS A 339 8.77 25.41 4.45
C LYS A 339 8.65 25.78 2.97
N ALA A 340 9.29 25.01 2.09
CA ALA A 340 9.35 25.25 0.65
C ALA A 340 8.05 24.85 -0.07
#